data_AF-A0A6G3TJA7-F1
#
_entry.id   AF-A0A6G3TJA7-F1
#
_cell.length_a   1.000
_cell.length_b   1.000
_cell.length_c   1.000
_cell.angle_alpha   90.00
_cell.angle_beta   90.00
_cell.angle_gamma   90.00
#
_symmetry.space_group_name_H-M   'P 1'
#
loop_
_entity.id
_entity.type
_entity.pdbx_description
1 polymer ?
#
loop_
_entity_poly.entity_id
_entity_poly.type
_entity_poly.pdbx_seq_one_letter_code
_entity_poly.pdbx_strand_id
1 'polypeptide(L)'
;MSDAAQPTAAEVRAAAEAVKTALDRHLAAVERRSGEEDPAVYDAFNELAAAAEAYDELLYDRYDEVTPFEIPGEDTLPPYTGPEEPGALSVLIRRDYAVAEPQRLMAQARRVEAADEEAPDVEASGTVHGALGLLFGEFEPDEIASRHKEFGLEEGDSTLWVTAADESADPGEWLEAPFEEVDPERVVCRFDVSTVFDEEFDDDIEDDEDIDDIGDIEDDEGRDDEDGDGDPTELDGDLDTDLDTDLDTDLDEDDEPARPEADR
;
A
#
# COMPACT_ATOMS: atom_id res chain seq x y z
N MET A 1 27.66 21.54 0.37
CA MET A 1 27.98 21.23 1.78
C MET A 1 27.44 22.36 2.63
N SER A 2 26.13 22.35 2.90
CA SER A 2 25.48 23.35 3.75
C SER A 2 25.80 23.01 5.20
N ASP A 3 26.53 23.91 5.86
CA ASP A 3 26.79 23.89 7.30
C ASP A 3 25.49 24.30 8.02
N ALA A 4 24.52 23.38 8.07
CA ALA A 4 23.35 23.54 8.92
C ALA A 4 23.81 23.30 10.36
N ALA A 5 23.69 24.32 11.21
CA ALA A 5 24.10 24.22 12.61
C ALA A 5 23.28 23.10 13.28
N GLN A 6 23.96 22.08 13.83
CA GLN A 6 23.27 21.02 14.55
C GLN A 6 22.47 21.56 15.74
N PRO A 7 21.25 21.05 15.98
CA PRO A 7 20.41 21.48 17.07
C PRO A 7 21.09 21.26 18.42
N THR A 8 20.86 22.17 19.36
CA THR A 8 21.47 22.12 20.68
C THR A 8 20.70 21.20 21.61
N ALA A 9 21.38 20.66 22.62
CA ALA A 9 20.72 19.90 23.67
C ALA A 9 19.67 20.72 24.46
N ALA A 10 19.70 22.06 24.38
CA ALA A 10 18.68 22.91 24.99
C ALA A 10 17.40 22.91 24.15
N GLU A 11 17.51 22.94 22.82
CA GLU A 11 16.38 22.85 21.89
C GLU A 11 15.67 21.50 21.99
N VAL A 12 16.42 20.39 22.00
CA VAL A 12 15.83 19.06 22.21
C VAL A 12 15.05 18.97 23.53
N ARG A 13 15.59 19.53 24.61
CA ARG A 13 14.88 19.57 25.90
C ARG A 13 13.65 20.48 25.86
N ALA A 14 13.71 21.60 25.15
CA ALA A 14 12.57 22.49 24.98
C ALA A 14 11.45 21.81 24.19
N ALA A 15 11.79 21.05 23.13
CA ALA A 15 10.83 20.26 22.37
C ALA A 15 10.21 19.14 23.22
N ALA A 16 11.01 18.44 24.04
CA ALA A 16 10.48 17.45 24.98
C ALA A 16 9.48 18.06 25.99
N GLU A 17 9.73 19.28 26.47
CA GLU A 17 8.77 20.00 27.33
C GLU A 17 7.53 20.47 26.56
N ALA A 18 7.66 20.79 25.27
CA ALA A 18 6.53 21.12 24.41
C ALA A 18 5.60 19.91 24.22
N VAL A 19 6.15 18.71 23.98
CA VAL A 19 5.38 17.46 23.91
C VAL A 19 4.59 17.21 25.19
N LYS A 20 5.23 17.34 26.36
CA LYS A 20 4.55 17.17 27.66
C LYS A 20 3.41 18.18 27.83
N THR A 21 3.66 19.44 27.48
CA THR A 21 2.66 20.50 27.55
C THR A 21 1.47 20.23 26.62
N ALA A 22 1.74 19.74 25.41
CA ALA A 22 0.70 19.38 24.45
C ALA A 22 -0.11 18.16 24.92
N LEU A 23 0.55 17.18 25.54
CA LEU A 23 -0.10 16.00 26.12
C LEU A 23 -1.05 16.38 27.25
N ASP A 24 -0.61 17.27 28.15
CA ASP A 24 -1.46 17.82 29.21
C ASP A 24 -2.67 18.59 28.63
N ARG A 25 -2.47 19.35 27.55
CA ARG A 25 -3.57 20.07 26.86
C ARG A 25 -4.56 19.11 26.22
N HIS A 26 -4.06 18.09 25.54
CA HIS A 26 -4.88 17.05 24.91
C HIS A 26 -5.71 16.31 25.97
N LEU A 27 -5.09 15.88 27.07
CA LEU A 27 -5.82 15.26 28.18
C LEU A 27 -6.89 16.20 28.75
N ALA A 28 -6.57 17.46 28.98
CA ALA A 28 -7.54 18.45 29.45
C ALA A 28 -8.67 18.74 28.45
N ALA A 29 -8.46 18.54 27.16
CA ALA A 29 -9.51 18.61 26.14
C ALA A 29 -10.42 17.39 26.20
N VAL A 30 -9.84 16.19 26.29
CA VAL A 30 -10.57 14.91 26.43
C VAL A 30 -11.45 14.91 27.68
N GLU A 31 -10.92 15.37 28.81
CA GLU A 31 -11.67 15.44 30.08
C GLU A 31 -12.85 16.43 30.03
N ARG A 32 -12.81 17.41 29.11
CA ARG A 32 -13.87 18.42 28.93
C ARG A 32 -14.76 18.14 27.71
N ARG A 33 -14.60 17.01 27.04
CA ARG A 33 -15.30 16.73 25.78
C ARG A 33 -16.82 16.77 25.96
N SER A 34 -17.49 17.33 24.96
CA SER A 34 -18.94 17.57 24.93
C SER A 34 -19.70 16.63 23.98
N GLY A 35 -18.99 15.70 23.34
CA GLY A 35 -19.51 14.68 22.42
C GLY A 35 -18.43 13.67 22.01
N GLU A 36 -18.79 12.72 21.15
CA GLU A 36 -17.85 11.75 20.57
C GLU A 36 -16.92 12.42 19.54
N GLU A 37 -17.42 13.39 18.79
CA GLU A 37 -16.67 14.17 17.80
C GLU A 37 -16.47 15.63 18.28
N ASP A 38 -15.71 15.81 19.37
CA ASP A 38 -15.44 17.16 19.89
C ASP A 38 -14.28 17.83 19.13
N PRO A 39 -14.50 18.95 18.41
CA PRO A 39 -13.45 19.63 17.66
C PRO A 39 -12.27 20.07 18.52
N ALA A 40 -12.50 20.39 19.80
CA ALA A 40 -11.43 20.82 20.70
C ALA A 40 -10.47 19.66 21.04
N VAL A 41 -10.95 18.42 21.01
CA VAL A 41 -10.09 17.23 21.18
C VAL A 41 -9.27 17.01 19.92
N TYR A 42 -9.89 17.12 18.75
CA TYR A 42 -9.20 17.01 17.46
C TYR A 42 -8.09 18.05 17.30
N ASP A 43 -8.38 19.33 17.57
CA ASP A 43 -7.39 20.40 17.52
C ASP A 43 -6.22 20.14 18.48
N ALA A 44 -6.51 19.68 19.71
CA ALA A 44 -5.47 19.37 20.69
C ALA A 44 -4.66 18.12 20.32
N PHE A 45 -5.26 17.16 19.62
CA PHE A 45 -4.57 16.00 19.06
C PHE A 45 -3.56 16.43 17.99
N ASN A 46 -3.97 17.30 17.05
CA ASN A 46 -3.07 17.82 16.02
C ASN A 46 -1.92 18.64 16.60
N GLU A 47 -2.18 19.45 17.64
CA GLU A 47 -1.11 20.16 18.37
C GLU A 47 -0.11 19.20 19.04
N LEU A 48 -0.59 18.08 19.57
CA LEU A 48 0.26 17.05 20.18
C LEU A 48 1.10 16.34 19.13
N ALA A 49 0.50 15.94 18.01
CA ALA A 49 1.19 15.34 16.88
C ALA A 49 2.34 16.24 16.39
N ALA A 50 2.04 17.51 16.08
CA ALA A 50 3.05 18.47 15.62
C ALA A 50 4.19 18.69 16.64
N ALA A 51 3.87 18.69 17.93
CA ALA A 51 4.90 18.82 18.97
C ALA A 51 5.80 17.57 19.07
N ALA A 52 5.22 16.39 18.89
CA ALA A 52 5.93 15.11 18.93
C ALA A 52 6.85 14.94 17.71
N GLU A 53 6.38 15.26 16.51
CA GLU A 53 7.18 15.25 15.28
C GLU A 53 8.40 16.19 15.39
N ALA A 54 8.18 17.43 15.83
CA ALA A 54 9.27 18.39 16.03
C ALA A 54 10.29 17.94 17.09
N TYR A 55 9.86 17.19 18.10
CA TYR A 55 10.78 16.59 19.07
C TYR A 55 11.59 15.46 18.45
N ASP A 56 10.96 14.60 17.65
CA ASP A 56 11.60 13.46 17.00
C ASP A 56 12.66 13.90 15.98
N GLU A 57 12.34 14.91 15.16
CA GLU A 57 13.31 15.53 14.22
C GLU A 57 14.55 16.07 14.95
N LEU A 58 14.34 16.84 16.03
CA LEU A 58 15.45 17.39 16.82
C LEU A 58 16.23 16.31 17.57
N LEU A 59 15.57 15.23 17.98
CA LEU A 59 16.19 14.08 18.64
C LEU A 59 17.10 13.35 17.67
N TYR A 60 16.62 13.09 16.45
CA TYR A 60 17.36 12.45 15.38
C TYR A 60 18.57 13.30 14.96
N ASP A 61 18.35 14.57 14.63
CA ASP A 61 19.42 15.48 14.20
C ASP A 61 20.59 15.58 15.18
N ARG A 62 20.29 15.48 16.49
CA ARG A 62 21.27 15.66 17.55
C ARG A 62 21.88 14.36 18.07
N TYR A 63 21.10 13.30 18.16
CA TYR A 63 21.50 12.07 18.83
C TYR A 63 21.43 10.83 17.94
N ASP A 64 20.94 10.94 16.70
CA ASP A 64 20.74 9.81 15.77
C ASP A 64 19.81 8.74 16.38
N GLU A 65 18.81 9.19 17.13
CA GLU A 65 17.85 8.37 17.86
C GLU A 65 16.43 8.79 17.48
N VAL A 66 15.51 7.84 17.53
CA VAL A 66 14.11 8.01 17.12
C VAL A 66 13.20 7.49 18.24
N THR A 67 12.02 8.08 18.39
CA THR A 67 11.03 7.59 19.35
C THR A 67 10.31 6.35 18.81
N PRO A 68 9.89 5.40 19.66
CA PRO A 68 9.18 4.19 19.22
C PRO A 68 7.69 4.43 18.93
N PHE A 69 7.23 5.68 18.90
CA PHE A 69 5.82 6.04 18.69
C PHE A 69 5.66 6.65 17.30
N GLU A 70 4.78 6.07 16.49
CA GLU A 70 4.44 6.64 15.19
C GLU A 70 3.18 7.51 15.31
N ILE A 71 3.22 8.65 14.62
CA ILE A 71 2.08 9.56 14.50
C ILE A 71 1.35 9.16 13.22
N PRO A 72 0.07 8.79 13.28
CA PRO A 72 -0.72 8.59 12.06
C PRO A 72 -0.70 9.88 11.24
N GLY A 73 -0.12 9.84 10.05
CA GLY A 73 -0.04 10.99 9.16
C GLY A 73 -1.42 11.32 8.56
N GLU A 74 -1.61 12.56 8.10
CA GLU A 74 -2.79 12.92 7.30
C GLU A 74 -2.88 12.12 5.98
N ASP A 75 -1.74 11.56 5.53
CA ASP A 75 -1.64 10.66 4.38
C ASP A 75 -1.92 9.17 4.71
N THR A 76 -2.09 8.84 5.98
CA THR A 76 -2.50 7.49 6.39
C THR A 76 -4.00 7.36 6.22
N LEU A 77 -4.41 6.41 5.37
CA LEU A 77 -5.81 6.11 5.16
C LEU A 77 -6.46 5.76 6.51
N PRO A 78 -7.74 6.13 6.73
CA PRO A 78 -8.45 5.74 7.93
C PRO A 78 -8.48 4.20 8.05
N PRO A 79 -8.63 3.67 9.28
CA PRO A 79 -8.72 2.23 9.47
C PRO A 79 -9.83 1.63 8.59
N TYR A 80 -9.54 0.50 7.95
CA TYR A 80 -10.52 -0.20 7.11
C TYR A 80 -11.78 -0.54 7.92
N THR A 81 -12.95 -0.13 7.43
CA THR A 81 -14.26 -0.38 8.08
C THR A 81 -15.16 -1.32 7.28
N GLY A 82 -14.65 -1.86 6.16
CA GLY A 82 -15.41 -2.76 5.28
C GLY A 82 -15.49 -4.23 5.75
N PRO A 83 -16.10 -5.11 4.94
CA PRO A 83 -16.31 -6.51 5.28
C PRO A 83 -15.01 -7.32 5.35
N GLU A 84 -14.92 -8.26 6.30
CA GLU A 84 -13.77 -9.19 6.39
C GLU A 84 -13.67 -10.12 5.16
N GLU A 85 -14.81 -10.46 4.54
CA GLU A 85 -14.90 -11.26 3.31
C GLU A 85 -15.61 -10.45 2.20
N PRO A 86 -14.88 -9.65 1.39
CA PRO A 86 -15.50 -8.82 0.36
C PRO A 86 -16.04 -9.63 -0.82
N GLY A 87 -17.23 -9.29 -1.30
CA GLY A 87 -17.88 -9.94 -2.45
C GLY A 87 -17.35 -9.46 -3.81
N ALA A 88 -16.73 -8.28 -3.85
CA ALA A 88 -16.06 -7.74 -5.03
C ALA A 88 -14.93 -6.75 -4.64
N LEU A 89 -14.03 -6.49 -5.59
CA LEU A 89 -12.91 -5.57 -5.42
C LEU A 89 -12.80 -4.66 -6.66
N SER A 90 -12.40 -3.40 -6.42
CA SER A 90 -11.99 -2.48 -7.48
C SER A 90 -10.52 -2.11 -7.29
N VAL A 91 -9.76 -2.12 -8.38
CA VAL A 91 -8.35 -1.70 -8.39
C VAL A 91 -8.24 -0.40 -9.17
N LEU A 92 -7.87 0.67 -8.47
CA LEU A 92 -7.66 1.98 -9.07
C LEU A 92 -6.16 2.24 -9.18
N ILE A 93 -5.72 2.57 -10.39
CA ILE A 93 -4.31 2.81 -10.68
C ILE A 93 -4.19 4.23 -11.22
N ARG A 94 -3.46 5.07 -10.50
CA ARG A 94 -2.98 6.37 -10.98
C ARG A 94 -1.54 6.19 -11.43
N ARG A 95 -1.26 6.51 -12.70
CA ARG A 95 0.10 6.57 -13.26
C ARG A 95 0.29 7.97 -13.83
N ASP A 96 1.26 8.69 -13.30
CA ASP A 96 1.57 10.03 -13.79
C ASP A 96 2.64 9.96 -14.88
N TYR A 97 2.51 10.79 -15.91
CA TYR A 97 3.50 10.88 -16.99
C TYR A 97 3.81 12.33 -17.31
N ALA A 98 5.10 12.63 -17.50
CA ALA A 98 5.54 13.86 -18.14
C ALA A 98 5.63 13.66 -19.67
N VAL A 99 5.14 14.64 -20.44
CA VAL A 99 5.33 14.64 -21.90
C VAL A 99 6.72 15.20 -22.21
N ALA A 100 7.74 14.35 -22.08
CA ALA A 100 9.15 14.73 -22.25
C ALA A 100 9.53 14.99 -23.72
N GLU A 101 9.00 14.20 -24.66
CA GLU A 101 9.27 14.33 -26.09
C GLU A 101 7.99 14.52 -26.93
N PRO A 102 7.39 15.73 -26.95
CA PRO A 102 6.14 16.00 -27.68
C PRO A 102 6.20 15.65 -29.17
N GLN A 103 7.37 15.82 -29.80
CA GLN A 103 7.54 15.51 -31.23
C GLN A 103 7.50 14.00 -31.49
N ARG A 104 8.01 13.19 -30.57
CA ARG A 104 7.95 11.72 -30.65
C ARG A 104 6.50 11.24 -30.49
N LEU A 105 5.80 11.79 -29.49
CA LEU A 105 4.37 11.54 -29.25
C LEU A 105 3.54 11.80 -30.51
N MET A 106 3.70 12.98 -31.12
CA MET A 106 2.99 13.36 -32.34
C MET A 106 3.38 12.49 -33.55
N ALA A 107 4.64 12.06 -33.63
CA ALA A 107 5.08 11.16 -34.70
C ALA A 107 4.44 9.77 -34.58
N GLN A 108 4.25 9.25 -33.36
CA GLN A 108 3.52 8.00 -33.13
C GLN A 108 2.04 8.16 -33.49
N ALA A 109 1.40 9.23 -33.03
CA ALA A 109 -0.01 9.49 -33.34
C ALA A 109 -0.28 9.60 -34.85
N ARG A 110 0.63 10.20 -35.63
CA ARG A 110 0.52 10.23 -37.10
C ARG A 110 0.56 8.85 -37.74
N ARG A 111 1.29 7.90 -37.15
CA ARG A 111 1.34 6.51 -37.66
C ARG A 111 0.04 5.79 -37.40
N VAL A 112 -0.55 5.98 -36.20
CA VAL A 112 -1.88 5.46 -35.84
C VAL A 112 -2.93 6.04 -36.78
N GLU A 113 -2.98 7.37 -36.91
CA GLU A 113 -3.94 8.07 -37.78
C GLU A 113 -3.80 7.67 -39.26
N ALA A 114 -2.57 7.46 -39.75
CA ALA A 114 -2.36 7.00 -41.13
C ALA A 114 -2.74 5.53 -41.36
N ALA A 115 -2.83 4.72 -40.29
CA ALA A 115 -3.25 3.33 -40.35
C ALA A 115 -4.78 3.16 -40.20
N ASP A 116 -5.46 4.16 -39.64
CA ASP A 116 -6.91 4.16 -39.48
C ASP A 116 -7.61 4.61 -40.78
N GLU A 117 -8.14 3.64 -41.53
CA GLU A 117 -8.87 3.87 -42.79
C GLU A 117 -10.24 4.53 -42.58
N GLU A 118 -10.76 4.54 -41.35
CA GLU A 118 -12.08 5.07 -40.97
C GLU A 118 -11.99 6.44 -40.27
N ALA A 119 -10.78 6.96 -40.06
CA ALA A 119 -10.53 8.22 -39.40
C ALA A 119 -11.22 9.41 -40.11
N PRO A 120 -11.77 10.38 -39.35
CA PRO A 120 -12.28 11.62 -39.92
C PRO A 120 -11.17 12.38 -40.65
N ASP A 121 -11.53 13.15 -41.69
CA ASP A 121 -10.61 13.97 -42.53
C ASP A 121 -9.95 15.15 -41.78
N VAL A 122 -9.93 15.10 -40.44
CA VAL A 122 -9.37 16.11 -39.54
C VAL A 122 -8.10 15.55 -38.92
N GLU A 123 -6.94 16.16 -39.24
CA GLU A 123 -5.64 15.78 -38.67
C GLU A 123 -5.58 16.06 -37.16
N ALA A 124 -5.97 15.09 -36.34
CA ALA A 124 -5.94 15.17 -34.88
C ALA A 124 -4.50 15.06 -34.36
N SER A 125 -3.62 14.34 -35.06
CA SER A 125 -2.19 14.18 -34.71
C SER A 125 -1.37 15.47 -34.80
N GLY A 126 -1.95 16.55 -35.35
CA GLY A 126 -1.33 17.87 -35.48
C GLY A 126 -1.09 18.61 -34.16
N THR A 127 -1.63 18.12 -33.04
CA THR A 127 -1.44 18.69 -31.70
C THR A 127 -1.07 17.63 -30.67
N VAL A 128 -0.43 18.02 -29.57
CA VAL A 128 -0.15 17.11 -28.45
C VAL A 128 -1.43 16.52 -27.87
N HIS A 129 -2.47 17.33 -27.70
CA HIS A 129 -3.76 16.88 -27.17
C HIS A 129 -4.43 15.83 -28.05
N GLY A 130 -4.48 16.06 -29.37
CA GLY A 130 -5.02 15.07 -30.29
C GLY A 130 -4.14 13.83 -30.42
N ALA A 131 -2.82 13.98 -30.32
CA ALA A 131 -1.90 12.84 -30.25
C ALA A 131 -2.13 11.95 -29.02
N LEU A 132 -2.39 12.55 -27.84
CA LEU A 132 -2.76 11.81 -26.64
C LEU A 132 -4.09 11.06 -26.85
N GLY A 133 -5.11 11.73 -27.40
CA GLY A 133 -6.40 11.09 -27.67
C GLY A 133 -6.31 9.91 -28.63
N LEU A 134 -5.47 10.00 -29.67
CA LEU A 134 -5.24 8.90 -30.62
C LEU A 134 -4.50 7.73 -29.96
N LEU A 135 -3.44 8.00 -29.19
CA LEU A 135 -2.65 6.94 -28.56
C LEU A 135 -3.42 6.20 -27.46
N PHE A 136 -4.10 6.92 -26.57
CA PHE A 136 -4.91 6.31 -25.51
C PHE A 136 -6.24 5.73 -26.03
N GLY A 137 -6.61 6.01 -27.28
CA GLY A 137 -7.73 5.35 -27.95
C GLY A 137 -7.34 4.05 -28.66
N GLU A 138 -6.09 3.97 -29.17
CA GLU A 138 -5.58 2.81 -29.92
C GLU A 138 -4.92 1.76 -29.01
N PHE A 139 -4.15 2.20 -28.03
CA PHE A 139 -3.33 1.31 -27.20
C PHE A 139 -3.96 1.07 -25.82
N GLU A 140 -3.83 -0.15 -25.32
CA GLU A 140 -4.26 -0.49 -23.97
C GLU A 140 -3.38 0.24 -22.93
N PRO A 141 -3.93 0.60 -21.75
CA PRO A 141 -3.17 1.32 -20.72
C PRO A 141 -1.86 0.64 -20.30
N ASP A 142 -1.84 -0.70 -20.24
CA ASP A 142 -0.65 -1.46 -19.88
C ASP A 142 0.39 -1.52 -21.02
N GLU A 143 -0.06 -1.44 -22.27
CA GLU A 143 0.86 -1.29 -23.40
C GLU A 143 1.53 0.09 -23.36
N ILE A 144 0.76 1.14 -23.08
CA ILE A 144 1.31 2.49 -22.90
C ILE A 144 2.29 2.52 -21.74
N ALA A 145 1.97 1.88 -20.62
CA ALA A 145 2.86 1.80 -19.46
C ALA A 145 4.18 1.07 -19.81
N SER A 146 4.12 -0.08 -20.46
CA SER A 146 5.32 -0.85 -20.83
C SER A 146 6.21 -0.15 -21.86
N ARG A 147 5.64 0.70 -22.73
CA ARG A 147 6.33 1.33 -23.87
C ARG A 147 6.31 2.85 -23.81
N HIS A 148 6.13 3.45 -22.63
CA HIS A 148 5.93 4.91 -22.44
C HIS A 148 7.04 5.75 -23.10
N LYS A 149 8.30 5.31 -23.03
CA LYS A 149 9.46 5.97 -23.68
C LYS A 149 9.38 5.99 -25.20
N GLU A 150 8.72 5.02 -25.84
CA GLU A 150 8.49 5.00 -27.29
C GLU A 150 7.46 6.04 -27.74
N PHE A 151 6.56 6.41 -26.83
CA PHE A 151 5.57 7.47 -27.00
C PHE A 151 6.10 8.84 -26.61
N GLY A 152 7.32 8.93 -26.07
CA GLY A 152 7.91 10.20 -25.62
C GLY A 152 7.33 10.67 -24.29
N LEU A 153 6.81 9.73 -23.50
CA LEU A 153 6.40 9.93 -22.12
C LEU A 153 7.54 9.50 -21.20
N GLU A 154 7.63 10.17 -20.06
CA GLU A 154 8.51 9.85 -18.96
C GLU A 154 7.63 9.56 -17.74
N GLU A 155 7.86 8.42 -17.08
CA GLU A 155 7.07 7.99 -15.94
C GLU A 155 7.32 8.90 -14.73
N GLY A 156 6.25 9.29 -14.06
CA GLY A 156 6.26 9.97 -12.76
C GLY A 156 5.77 9.03 -11.67
N ASP A 157 5.31 9.59 -10.55
CA ASP A 157 4.81 8.76 -9.44
C ASP A 157 3.59 7.93 -9.86
N SER A 158 3.41 6.79 -9.18
CA SER A 158 2.23 5.95 -9.35
C SER A 158 1.65 5.51 -8.01
N THR A 159 0.33 5.35 -7.98
CA THR A 159 -0.41 4.90 -6.81
C THR A 159 -1.41 3.83 -7.23
N LEU A 160 -1.46 2.75 -6.46
CA LEU A 160 -2.46 1.69 -6.56
C LEU A 160 -3.31 1.67 -5.29
N TRP A 161 -4.64 1.71 -5.49
CA TRP A 161 -5.63 1.51 -4.43
C TRP A 161 -6.45 0.26 -4.73
N VAL A 162 -6.64 -0.58 -3.71
CA VAL A 162 -7.60 -1.69 -3.74
C VAL A 162 -8.75 -1.38 -2.81
N THR A 163 -9.96 -1.33 -3.34
CA THR A 163 -11.17 -1.04 -2.57
C THR A 163 -12.07 -2.27 -2.53
N ALA A 164 -12.73 -2.47 -1.40
CA ALA A 164 -13.66 -3.57 -1.19
C ALA A 164 -15.11 -3.13 -1.33
N ALA A 165 -15.91 -3.96 -1.99
CA ALA A 165 -17.36 -3.84 -2.06
C ALA A 165 -18.04 -5.07 -1.44
N ASP A 166 -19.18 -4.83 -0.79
CA ASP A 166 -19.97 -5.87 -0.13
C ASP A 166 -20.59 -6.85 -1.15
N GLU A 167 -21.05 -6.34 -2.29
CA GLU A 167 -21.77 -7.11 -3.31
C GLU A 167 -21.13 -6.96 -4.69
N SER A 168 -21.30 -7.98 -5.54
CA SER A 168 -20.94 -7.90 -6.96
C SER A 168 -21.94 -6.99 -7.69
N ALA A 169 -21.46 -6.03 -8.47
CA ALA A 169 -22.35 -5.17 -9.26
C ALA A 169 -22.95 -5.89 -10.47
N ASP A 170 -24.07 -5.36 -10.97
CA ASP A 170 -24.71 -5.86 -12.18
C ASP A 170 -23.91 -5.44 -13.44
N PRO A 171 -24.06 -6.18 -14.57
CA PRO A 171 -23.36 -5.86 -15.80
C PRO A 171 -23.62 -4.43 -16.29
N GLY A 172 -22.57 -3.61 -16.35
CA GLY A 172 -22.61 -2.23 -16.84
C GLY A 172 -22.64 -1.16 -15.76
N GLU A 173 -22.93 -1.51 -14.50
CA GLU A 173 -22.92 -0.54 -13.39
C GLU A 173 -21.53 0.02 -13.13
N TRP A 174 -20.48 -0.80 -13.32
CA TRP A 174 -19.08 -0.36 -13.21
C TRP A 174 -18.66 0.71 -14.22
N LEU A 175 -19.43 0.90 -15.30
CA LEU A 175 -19.11 1.86 -16.36
C LEU A 175 -19.79 3.21 -16.17
N GLU A 176 -20.74 3.34 -15.24
CA GLU A 176 -21.54 4.56 -15.10
C GLU A 176 -20.75 5.67 -14.38
N ALA A 177 -20.00 5.33 -13.32
CA ALA A 177 -19.21 6.27 -12.53
C ALA A 177 -17.84 5.69 -12.12
N PRO A 178 -16.94 5.38 -13.09
CA PRO A 178 -15.66 4.72 -12.82
C PRO A 178 -14.66 5.57 -11.99
N PHE A 179 -14.95 6.85 -11.78
CA PHE A 179 -14.12 7.82 -11.05
C PHE A 179 -14.88 8.51 -9.92
N GLU A 180 -15.97 7.92 -9.43
CA GLU A 180 -16.57 8.41 -8.18
C GLU A 180 -15.52 8.37 -7.06
N GLU A 181 -15.54 9.38 -6.19
CA GLU A 181 -14.53 9.55 -5.15
C GLU A 181 -14.49 8.29 -4.28
N VAL A 182 -13.32 7.66 -4.21
CA VAL A 182 -13.13 6.43 -3.45
C VAL A 182 -13.33 6.72 -1.97
N ASP A 183 -14.22 5.96 -1.33
CA ASP A 183 -14.37 5.98 0.13
C ASP A 183 -13.05 5.50 0.79
N PRO A 184 -12.32 6.39 1.49
CA PRO A 184 -11.03 6.04 2.09
C PRO A 184 -11.12 4.92 3.12
N GLU A 185 -12.28 4.74 3.77
CA GLU A 185 -12.49 3.67 4.77
C GLU A 185 -12.69 2.29 4.12
N ARG A 186 -12.97 2.24 2.81
CA ARG A 186 -13.12 1.02 2.02
C ARG A 186 -11.82 0.57 1.35
N VAL A 187 -10.74 1.32 1.50
CA VAL A 187 -9.43 0.97 0.94
C VAL A 187 -8.80 -0.12 1.80
N VAL A 188 -8.62 -1.29 1.21
CA VAL A 188 -7.97 -2.45 1.86
C VAL A 188 -6.46 -2.26 1.87
N CYS A 189 -5.90 -1.80 0.75
CA CYS A 189 -4.48 -1.51 0.64
C CYS A 189 -4.20 -0.38 -0.35
N ARG A 190 -3.13 0.35 -0.05
CA ARG A 190 -2.56 1.42 -0.87
C ARG A 190 -1.07 1.15 -1.05
N PHE A 191 -0.61 1.23 -2.29
CA PHE A 191 0.81 1.14 -2.63
C PHE A 191 1.18 2.39 -3.41
N ASP A 192 2.16 3.13 -2.93
CA ASP A 192 2.72 4.29 -3.62
C ASP A 192 4.13 3.94 -4.10
N VAL A 193 4.41 4.22 -5.38
CA VAL A 193 5.73 4.08 -5.99
C VAL A 193 6.15 5.46 -6.46
N SER A 194 7.27 5.95 -5.95
CA SER A 194 7.83 7.24 -6.35
C SER A 194 9.08 7.04 -7.18
N THR A 195 9.16 7.77 -8.29
CA THR A 195 10.29 7.64 -9.23
C THR A 195 11.61 8.15 -8.65
N VAL A 196 11.56 9.03 -7.65
CA VAL A 196 12.76 9.54 -6.95
C VAL A 196 13.41 8.46 -6.09
N PHE A 197 12.60 7.56 -5.53
CA PHE A 197 13.10 6.48 -4.67
C PHE A 197 13.38 5.20 -5.46
N ASP A 198 12.67 4.97 -6.58
CA ASP A 198 12.90 3.83 -7.47
C ASP A 198 14.30 3.84 -8.12
N GLU A 199 14.80 5.04 -8.49
CA GLU A 199 16.16 5.21 -9.03
C GLU A 199 17.29 4.86 -8.03
N GLU A 200 17.01 4.79 -6.72
CA GLU A 200 18.03 4.49 -5.69
C GLU A 200 18.19 2.97 -5.45
N PHE A 201 17.23 2.14 -5.87
CA PHE A 201 17.25 0.67 -5.68
C PHE A 201 17.83 -0.10 -6.88
N ASP A 202 17.88 0.50 -8.07
CA ASP A 202 18.34 -0.17 -9.30
C ASP A 202 19.89 -0.27 -9.41
N ASP A 203 20.65 0.45 -8.57
CA ASP A 203 22.13 0.48 -8.61
C ASP A 203 22.80 -0.64 -7.78
N ASP A 204 22.05 -1.45 -7.00
CA ASP A 204 22.62 -2.45 -6.06
C ASP A 204 22.32 -3.93 -6.41
N ILE A 205 21.66 -4.22 -7.53
CA ILE A 205 21.48 -5.61 -8.02
C ILE A 205 22.47 -5.86 -9.18
N GLU A 206 23.76 -5.94 -8.85
CA GLU A 206 24.72 -6.61 -9.74
C GLU A 206 24.51 -8.14 -9.63
N ASP A 207 24.21 -8.77 -10.76
CA ASP A 207 24.02 -10.20 -10.98
C ASP A 207 25.07 -11.08 -10.26
N ASP A 208 24.72 -11.67 -9.11
CA ASP A 208 25.43 -12.80 -8.51
C ASP A 208 24.81 -14.13 -9.04
N GLU A 209 24.79 -14.29 -10.37
CA GLU A 209 24.58 -15.60 -11.02
C GLU A 209 25.92 -16.32 -11.20
N ASP A 210 26.47 -16.91 -10.13
CA ASP A 210 27.54 -17.93 -10.22
C ASP A 210 27.61 -18.76 -8.92
N ILE A 211 26.57 -19.57 -8.65
CA ILE A 211 26.68 -20.71 -7.71
C ILE A 211 26.16 -21.97 -8.39
N ASP A 212 26.96 -22.51 -9.31
CA ASP A 212 26.85 -23.88 -9.81
C ASP A 212 28.27 -24.49 -9.94
N ASP A 213 28.98 -24.65 -8.82
CA ASP A 213 30.13 -25.56 -8.76
C ASP A 213 30.37 -26.10 -7.33
N ILE A 214 29.53 -27.07 -6.94
CA ILE A 214 29.88 -27.99 -5.83
C ILE A 214 29.83 -29.41 -6.38
N GLY A 215 30.95 -29.82 -6.97
CA GLY A 215 31.71 -30.98 -6.50
C GLY A 215 31.13 -32.36 -6.82
N ASP A 216 31.52 -32.87 -7.99
CA ASP A 216 31.72 -34.30 -8.25
C ASP A 216 32.49 -34.95 -7.08
N ILE A 217 31.84 -35.86 -6.36
CA ILE A 217 32.52 -36.81 -5.47
C ILE A 217 32.45 -38.16 -6.16
N GLU A 218 33.54 -38.49 -6.87
CA GLU A 218 33.79 -39.81 -7.43
C GLU A 218 34.04 -40.84 -6.31
N ASP A 219 33.42 -42.00 -6.52
CA ASP A 219 33.62 -43.32 -5.92
C ASP A 219 35.01 -43.59 -5.30
N ASP A 220 35.05 -43.94 -4.01
CA ASP A 220 36.16 -44.67 -3.39
C ASP A 220 35.68 -46.05 -2.93
N GLU A 221 36.07 -47.08 -3.69
CA GLU A 221 35.92 -48.48 -3.29
C GLU A 221 37.00 -48.87 -2.27
N GLY A 222 36.58 -49.34 -1.09
CA GLY A 222 37.51 -49.89 -0.10
C GLY A 222 36.84 -50.63 1.05
N ARG A 223 36.48 -51.90 0.80
CA ARG A 223 36.34 -53.05 1.73
C ARG A 223 36.41 -52.76 3.23
N ASP A 224 35.43 -53.30 3.98
CA ASP A 224 35.69 -54.47 4.82
C ASP A 224 34.39 -55.26 5.07
N ASP A 225 34.49 -56.57 4.83
CA ASP A 225 33.50 -57.60 5.11
C ASP A 225 33.29 -57.75 6.62
N GLU A 226 32.05 -57.99 7.07
CA GLU A 226 31.73 -58.98 8.13
C GLU A 226 30.21 -59.09 8.36
N ASP A 227 29.64 -60.13 7.74
CA ASP A 227 28.62 -61.07 8.24
C ASP A 227 27.65 -60.63 9.36
N GLY A 228 26.35 -60.65 9.06
CA GLY A 228 25.31 -60.55 10.10
C GLY A 228 23.87 -60.63 9.60
N ASP A 229 23.47 -61.80 9.08
CA ASP A 229 22.17 -62.48 9.24
C ASP A 229 20.86 -61.64 9.38
N GLY A 230 19.90 -61.85 8.46
CA GLY A 230 18.47 -61.68 8.75
C GLY A 230 17.63 -60.89 7.73
N ASP A 231 17.08 -61.57 6.73
CA ASP A 231 15.89 -61.14 5.97
C ASP A 231 14.60 -61.41 6.81
N PRO A 232 13.44 -60.84 6.43
CA PRO A 232 12.73 -59.77 7.12
C PRO A 232 11.56 -60.35 7.95
N THR A 233 10.77 -59.52 8.63
CA THR A 233 9.29 -59.60 8.64
C THR A 233 8.73 -58.66 9.69
N GLU A 234 7.76 -57.86 9.24
CA GLU A 234 6.49 -57.49 9.88
C GLU A 234 6.48 -57.30 11.39
N LEU A 235 6.00 -56.14 11.84
CA LEU A 235 5.08 -56.05 12.98
C LEU A 235 4.39 -54.68 12.94
N ASP A 236 3.11 -54.72 12.57
CA ASP A 236 2.12 -53.70 12.87
C ASP A 236 2.12 -53.40 14.38
N GLY A 237 1.94 -52.13 14.73
CA GLY A 237 1.88 -51.67 16.10
C GLY A 237 1.07 -50.39 16.20
N ASP A 238 -0.25 -50.56 16.20
CA ASP A 238 -1.23 -49.55 16.63
C ASP A 238 -0.83 -48.97 18.00
N LEU A 239 -0.83 -47.65 18.09
CA LEU A 239 -0.85 -46.93 19.37
C LEU A 239 -1.85 -45.78 19.27
N ASP A 240 -3.06 -46.07 19.75
CA ASP A 240 -4.07 -45.11 20.16
C ASP A 240 -3.48 -44.03 21.10
N THR A 241 -3.86 -42.78 20.91
CA THR A 241 -4.11 -41.89 22.05
C THR A 241 -5.16 -40.85 21.67
N ASP A 242 -6.31 -40.99 22.32
CA ASP A 242 -7.45 -40.08 22.37
C ASP A 242 -7.04 -38.69 22.86
N LEU A 243 -7.66 -37.63 22.31
CA LEU A 243 -7.97 -36.44 23.09
C LEU A 243 -9.23 -35.75 22.53
N ASP A 244 -10.37 -36.12 23.10
CA ASP A 244 -11.59 -35.31 23.10
C ASP A 244 -11.34 -33.97 23.81
N THR A 245 -11.85 -32.88 23.26
CA THR A 245 -12.34 -31.77 24.10
C THR A 245 -13.49 -31.07 23.38
N ASP A 246 -14.71 -31.46 23.77
CA ASP A 246 -15.95 -30.74 23.57
C ASP A 246 -15.89 -29.35 24.23
N LEU A 247 -16.38 -28.33 23.54
CA LEU A 247 -16.92 -27.14 24.21
C LEU A 247 -18.15 -26.62 23.46
N ASP A 248 -19.31 -27.15 23.86
CA ASP A 248 -20.62 -26.55 23.63
C ASP A 248 -20.68 -25.16 24.27
N THR A 249 -21.19 -24.17 23.53
CA THR A 249 -21.83 -23.01 24.15
C THR A 249 -23.07 -22.61 23.37
N ASP A 250 -24.22 -23.09 23.86
CA ASP A 250 -25.55 -22.59 23.55
C ASP A 250 -25.71 -21.17 24.09
N LEU A 251 -26.19 -20.23 23.27
CA LEU A 251 -26.77 -18.96 23.72
C LEU A 251 -28.05 -18.69 22.92
N ASP A 252 -29.17 -19.13 23.48
CA ASP A 252 -30.52 -18.74 23.09
C ASP A 252 -30.89 -17.36 23.67
N GLU A 253 -31.46 -16.53 22.78
CA GLU A 253 -32.69 -15.73 22.90
C GLU A 253 -32.86 -14.61 23.97
N ASP A 254 -33.33 -13.48 23.42
CA ASP A 254 -34.27 -12.48 23.97
C ASP A 254 -33.81 -11.47 25.04
N ASP A 255 -33.62 -10.20 24.60
CA ASP A 255 -34.19 -9.04 25.31
C ASP A 255 -34.38 -7.83 24.36
N GLU A 256 -35.62 -7.61 23.90
CA GLU A 256 -36.07 -6.34 23.31
C GLU A 256 -36.38 -5.32 24.43
N PRO A 257 -35.80 -4.10 24.41
CA PRO A 257 -36.34 -3.02 25.24
C PRO A 257 -37.41 -2.20 24.51
N ALA A 258 -38.58 -2.21 25.12
CA ALA A 258 -39.80 -1.49 24.79
C ALA A 258 -39.62 0.02 24.50
N ARG A 259 -40.32 0.47 23.46
CA ARG A 259 -40.63 1.88 23.16
C ARG A 259 -41.55 2.48 24.23
N PRO A 260 -41.32 3.70 24.73
CA PRO A 260 -42.35 4.42 25.46
C PRO A 260 -43.25 5.20 24.51
N GLU A 261 -44.55 5.03 24.73
CA GLU A 261 -45.66 5.71 24.08
C GLU A 261 -45.62 7.23 24.29
N ALA A 262 -45.96 7.95 23.22
CA ALA A 262 -46.39 9.34 23.28
C ALA A 262 -47.87 9.40 23.71
N ASP A 263 -48.18 10.09 24.80
CA ASP A 263 -49.43 10.85 24.94
C ASP A 263 -49.36 11.89 26.08
N ARG A 264 -49.91 13.07 25.78
CA ARG A 264 -50.16 14.29 26.58
C ARG A 264 -49.06 15.32 26.84
#